data_AF-A0A2E5MWK5-F1
#
_entry.id   AF-A0A2E5MWK5-F1
#
_cell.length_a   1.000
_cell.length_b   1.000
_cell.length_c   1.000
_cell.angle_alpha   90.00
_cell.angle_beta   90.00
_cell.angle_gamma   90.00
#
_symmetry.space_group_name_H-M   'P 1'
#
loop_
_entity.id
_entity.type
_entity.pdbx_description
1 polymer ?
#
loop_
_entity_poly.entity_id
_entity_poly.type
_entity_poly.pdbx_seq_one_letter_code
_entity_poly.pdbx_strand_id
1 'polypeptide(L)'
;MKSIFKKIKTLAFWVIFPLYFGGSYSVFADQPQPWQMGFQPAATPVMEQIHSFHDMLLYILVSITIFVLALLIYVSVRFNEKANPIPSKTTHNTLLEVAWTVVPIVILVIISVTSLKLLYFMDKTNNPEMTLKVIGHQWYWQYEYPDDGGFTFDSFMVADNELEDGQPRLLTVDEEVVLPINTDIRILVASEDVIHNWAVPSFGIKIDLLPGRINETWVRINREGVYRGQCSELCGAQHGFMPITVRAVSKDEYKNWVKKAQKEYAAVSQQDALVANVQNLLDQ
;
A
#
# COMPACT_ATOMS: atom_id res chain seq x y z
N MET A 1 29.52 -35.14 36.97
CA MET A 1 29.13 -33.81 36.44
C MET A 1 29.37 -33.67 34.92
N LYS A 2 29.15 -34.73 34.12
CA LYS A 2 29.28 -34.74 32.64
C LYS A 2 28.03 -35.28 31.92
N SER A 3 26.91 -35.45 32.64
CA SER A 3 25.68 -36.07 32.13
C SER A 3 24.54 -35.07 31.84
N ILE A 4 24.58 -33.87 32.46
CA ILE A 4 23.52 -32.85 32.29
C ILE A 4 23.69 -32.06 30.98
N PHE A 5 24.92 -31.89 30.48
CA PHE A 5 25.18 -31.16 29.24
C PHE A 5 24.85 -31.92 27.94
N LYS A 6 24.55 -33.24 28.01
CA LYS A 6 24.19 -34.03 26.83
C LYS A 6 22.69 -34.00 26.50
N LYS A 7 21.83 -33.63 27.48
CA LYS A 7 20.38 -33.54 27.30
C LYS A 7 19.87 -32.17 26.79
N ILE A 8 20.72 -31.14 26.79
CA ILE A 8 20.35 -29.81 26.30
C ILE A 8 20.62 -29.66 24.78
N LYS A 9 21.51 -30.49 24.21
CA LYS A 9 21.79 -30.46 22.76
C LYS A 9 20.76 -31.20 21.89
N THR A 10 19.78 -31.86 22.48
CA THR A 10 18.77 -32.66 21.75
C THR A 10 17.38 -32.02 21.70
N LEU A 11 17.20 -30.81 22.28
CA LEU A 11 15.89 -30.12 22.33
C LEU A 11 15.81 -28.83 21.48
N ALA A 12 16.87 -28.43 20.78
CA ALA A 12 16.93 -27.16 20.04
C ALA A 12 17.14 -27.37 18.53
N PHE A 13 16.39 -28.32 17.94
CA PHE A 13 16.32 -28.50 16.49
C PHE A 13 14.86 -28.67 16.05
N TRP A 14 14.02 -27.69 16.41
CA TRP A 14 12.79 -27.39 15.68
C TRP A 14 12.98 -26.03 15.00
N VAL A 15 13.88 -26.00 14.02
CA VAL A 15 13.91 -24.93 13.04
C VAL A 15 12.81 -25.26 12.04
N ILE A 16 11.70 -24.58 12.27
CA ILE A 16 10.62 -24.19 11.35
C ILE A 16 10.93 -24.59 9.89
N PHE A 17 10.31 -25.68 9.45
CA PHE A 17 10.19 -26.02 8.04
C PHE A 17 9.06 -25.14 7.49
N PRO A 18 9.28 -24.28 6.48
CA PRO A 18 8.16 -23.66 5.80
C PRO A 18 7.45 -24.76 5.01
N LEU A 19 6.27 -25.15 5.49
CA LEU A 19 5.31 -25.92 4.72
C LEU A 19 4.89 -25.08 3.52
N TYR A 20 5.57 -25.28 2.40
CA TYR A 20 5.06 -24.90 1.09
C TYR A 20 3.83 -25.77 0.81
N PHE A 21 2.66 -25.27 1.19
CA PHE A 21 1.41 -25.74 0.62
C PHE A 21 1.35 -25.23 -0.82
N GLY A 22 1.55 -26.15 -1.77
CA GLY A 22 1.15 -25.95 -3.16
C GLY A 22 -0.37 -25.83 -3.23
N GLY A 23 -0.86 -24.60 -3.29
CA GLY A 23 -2.22 -24.26 -3.66
C GLY A 23 -2.30 -24.03 -5.16
N SER A 24 -3.31 -24.63 -5.78
CA SER A 24 -3.72 -24.50 -7.17
C SER A 24 -3.63 -23.07 -7.69
N TYR A 25 -3.24 -22.91 -8.97
CA TYR A 25 -3.15 -21.64 -9.69
C TYR A 25 -4.45 -20.83 -9.59
N SER A 26 -4.55 -20.04 -8.53
CA SER A 26 -5.50 -18.95 -8.40
C SER A 26 -4.82 -17.77 -9.07
N VAL A 27 -5.53 -17.04 -9.93
CA VAL A 27 -5.11 -15.71 -10.39
C VAL A 27 -4.61 -14.97 -9.15
N PHE A 28 -3.33 -14.58 -9.13
CA PHE A 28 -2.69 -14.02 -7.93
C PHE A 28 -3.47 -12.77 -7.50
N ALA A 29 -4.30 -12.93 -6.47
CA ALA A 29 -5.06 -11.87 -5.87
C ALA A 29 -4.28 -11.34 -4.67
N ASP A 30 -3.68 -10.19 -4.85
CA ASP A 30 -2.98 -9.45 -3.83
C ASP A 30 -4.01 -8.76 -2.93
N GLN A 31 -4.22 -9.37 -1.76
CA GLN A 31 -5.21 -8.95 -0.77
C GLN A 31 -4.71 -9.27 0.64
N PRO A 32 -5.25 -8.62 1.69
CA PRO A 32 -4.86 -8.93 3.06
C PRO A 32 -5.14 -10.39 3.39
N GLN A 33 -4.19 -11.04 4.07
CA GLN A 33 -4.32 -12.43 4.50
C GLN A 33 -4.58 -12.52 6.01
N PRO A 34 -5.42 -13.45 6.49
CA PRO A 34 -5.64 -13.67 7.92
C PRO A 34 -4.30 -13.91 8.64
N TRP A 35 -4.10 -13.21 9.77
CA TRP A 35 -2.88 -13.32 10.61
C TRP A 35 -1.58 -12.85 9.94
N GLN A 36 -1.66 -12.12 8.83
CA GLN A 36 -0.49 -11.47 8.24
C GLN A 36 0.02 -10.33 9.13
N MET A 37 1.32 -10.31 9.38
CA MET A 37 1.98 -9.32 10.26
C MET A 37 2.74 -8.22 9.50
N GLY A 38 3.07 -8.47 8.22
CA GLY A 38 3.81 -7.54 7.36
C GLY A 38 2.96 -6.97 6.24
N PHE A 39 3.60 -6.28 5.29
CA PHE A 39 2.93 -5.77 4.10
C PHE A 39 2.41 -6.88 3.19
N GLN A 40 1.46 -6.50 2.33
CA GLN A 40 1.07 -7.29 1.16
C GLN A 40 2.27 -7.45 0.20
N PRO A 41 2.28 -8.48 -0.67
CA PRO A 41 3.36 -8.67 -1.62
C PRO A 41 3.54 -7.45 -2.55
N ALA A 42 4.75 -6.91 -2.64
CA ALA A 42 5.03 -5.79 -3.52
C ALA A 42 4.78 -6.17 -4.99
N ALA A 43 4.06 -5.34 -5.73
CA ALA A 43 3.72 -5.55 -7.15
C ALA A 43 4.34 -4.52 -8.10
N THR A 44 4.98 -3.51 -7.54
CA THR A 44 5.58 -2.38 -8.24
C THR A 44 6.99 -2.14 -7.75
N PRO A 45 7.87 -1.52 -8.56
CA PRO A 45 9.21 -1.14 -8.11
C PRO A 45 9.19 -0.11 -6.97
N VAL A 46 8.11 0.67 -6.84
CA VAL A 46 7.91 1.59 -5.72
C VAL A 46 7.70 0.81 -4.42
N MET A 47 6.78 -0.17 -4.41
CA MET A 47 6.50 -0.95 -3.20
C MET A 47 7.67 -1.84 -2.78
N GLU A 48 8.45 -2.35 -3.75
CA GLU A 48 9.70 -3.08 -3.47
C GLU A 48 10.71 -2.21 -2.70
N GLN A 49 10.86 -0.94 -3.10
CA GLN A 49 11.73 0.00 -2.39
C GLN A 49 11.15 0.42 -1.03
N ILE A 50 9.81 0.54 -0.91
CA ILE A 50 9.15 0.77 0.39
C ILE A 50 9.42 -0.39 1.34
N HIS A 51 9.32 -1.65 0.89
CA HIS A 51 9.66 -2.82 1.70
C HIS A 51 11.12 -2.76 2.17
N SER A 52 12.06 -2.49 1.25
CA SER A 52 13.48 -2.40 1.60
C SER A 52 13.77 -1.28 2.60
N PHE A 53 13.16 -0.10 2.42
CA PHE A 53 13.31 1.03 3.33
C PHE A 53 12.70 0.74 4.70
N HIS A 54 11.51 0.15 4.73
CA HIS A 54 10.86 -0.30 5.97
C HIS A 54 11.72 -1.28 6.74
N ASP A 55 12.25 -2.32 6.09
CA ASP A 55 13.03 -3.35 6.77
C ASP A 55 14.33 -2.77 7.34
N MET A 56 14.99 -1.87 6.61
CA MET A 56 16.14 -1.12 7.11
C MET A 56 15.78 -0.31 8.38
N LEU A 57 14.66 0.43 8.35
CA LEU A 57 14.19 1.19 9.52
C LEU A 57 13.88 0.27 10.70
N LEU A 58 13.18 -0.84 10.44
CA LEU A 58 12.79 -1.80 11.47
C LEU A 58 14.03 -2.37 12.17
N TYR A 59 15.06 -2.77 11.43
CA TYR A 59 16.30 -3.26 12.02
C TYR A 59 17.00 -2.21 12.89
N ILE A 60 17.03 -0.95 12.46
CA ILE A 60 17.59 0.15 13.26
C ILE A 60 16.79 0.34 14.56
N LEU A 61 15.46 0.45 14.45
CA LEU A 61 14.57 0.70 15.58
C LEU A 61 14.58 -0.44 16.59
N VAL A 62 14.53 -1.69 16.13
CA VAL A 62 14.61 -2.88 16.99
C VAL A 62 15.97 -2.93 17.70
N SER A 63 17.07 -2.62 17.02
CA SER A 63 18.41 -2.59 17.62
C SER A 63 18.52 -1.56 18.74
N ILE A 64 18.00 -0.33 18.49
CA ILE A 64 17.97 0.74 19.51
C ILE A 64 17.07 0.33 20.68
N THR A 65 15.89 -0.23 20.40
CA THR A 65 14.94 -0.65 21.43
C THR A 65 15.54 -1.73 22.33
N ILE A 66 16.17 -2.75 21.75
CA ILE A 66 16.86 -3.81 22.51
C ILE A 66 18.02 -3.23 23.33
N PHE A 67 18.80 -2.31 22.76
CA PHE A 67 19.90 -1.65 23.48
C PHE A 67 19.41 -0.88 24.70
N VAL A 68 18.38 -0.04 24.55
CA VAL A 68 17.78 0.72 25.66
C VAL A 68 17.17 -0.23 26.69
N LEU A 69 16.43 -1.26 26.26
CA LEU A 69 15.85 -2.24 27.15
C LEU A 69 16.93 -2.99 27.95
N ALA A 70 18.03 -3.40 27.31
CA ALA A 70 19.14 -4.05 27.97
C ALA A 70 19.79 -3.14 29.03
N LEU A 71 19.98 -1.85 28.74
CA LEU A 71 20.47 -0.88 29.72
C LEU A 71 19.51 -0.71 30.89
N LEU A 72 18.20 -0.62 30.64
CA LEU A 72 17.19 -0.51 31.70
C LEU A 72 17.17 -1.75 32.61
N ILE A 73 17.24 -2.95 32.03
CA ILE A 73 17.35 -4.21 32.77
C ILE A 73 18.65 -4.22 33.58
N TYR A 74 19.77 -3.85 32.96
CA TYR A 74 21.07 -3.78 33.64
C TYR A 74 21.02 -2.83 34.84
N VAL A 75 20.47 -1.63 34.67
CA VAL A 75 20.33 -0.65 35.74
C VAL A 75 19.43 -1.19 36.86
N SER A 76 18.30 -1.79 36.51
CA SER A 76 17.34 -2.35 37.47
C SER A 76 17.95 -3.48 38.32
N VAL A 77 18.81 -4.31 37.73
CA VAL A 77 19.44 -5.45 38.43
C VAL A 77 20.71 -5.04 39.17
N ARG A 78 21.55 -4.20 38.57
CA ARG A 78 22.89 -3.87 39.10
C ARG A 78 22.87 -2.71 40.10
N PHE A 79 22.00 -1.72 39.88
CA PHE A 79 21.98 -0.46 40.62
C PHE A 79 20.72 -0.25 41.47
N ASN A 80 19.94 -1.31 41.75
CA ASN A 80 18.90 -1.24 42.79
C ASN A 80 19.52 -1.06 44.19
N GLU A 81 18.69 -0.60 45.14
CA GLU A 81 19.09 -0.30 46.53
C GLU A 81 19.82 -1.46 47.22
N LYS A 82 19.38 -2.70 46.97
CA LYS A 82 19.99 -3.90 47.58
C LYS A 82 21.38 -4.20 47.00
N ALA A 83 21.57 -4.06 45.69
CA ALA A 83 22.82 -4.40 44.99
C ALA A 83 23.82 -3.23 44.94
N ASN A 84 23.37 -1.99 45.14
CA ASN A 84 24.19 -0.79 45.12
C ASN A 84 23.72 0.24 46.17
N PRO A 85 23.93 -0.02 47.47
CA PRO A 85 23.42 0.83 48.55
C PRO A 85 24.09 2.21 48.64
N ILE A 86 25.29 2.38 48.09
CA ILE A 86 26.00 3.67 48.04
C ILE A 86 26.10 4.11 46.58
N PRO A 87 25.30 5.09 46.12
CA PRO A 87 25.32 5.54 44.73
C PRO A 87 26.59 6.36 44.40
N SER A 88 26.97 6.34 43.13
CA SER A 88 27.99 7.25 42.62
C SER A 88 27.50 8.70 42.66
N LYS A 89 28.44 9.65 42.73
CA LYS A 89 28.18 11.11 42.70
C LYS A 89 28.57 11.77 41.36
N THR A 90 28.97 10.98 40.36
CA THR A 90 29.32 11.50 39.03
C THR A 90 28.10 12.14 38.39
N THR A 91 28.23 13.38 37.90
CA THR A 91 27.11 14.15 37.33
C THR A 91 27.15 14.30 35.82
N HIS A 92 28.33 14.20 35.18
CA HIS A 92 28.49 14.39 33.74
C HIS A 92 29.69 13.61 33.20
N ASN A 93 29.67 13.37 31.89
CA ASN A 93 30.80 12.82 31.14
C ASN A 93 30.72 13.33 29.70
N THR A 94 31.48 14.37 29.40
CA THR A 94 31.43 15.07 28.11
C THR A 94 31.72 14.14 26.92
N LEU A 95 32.61 13.16 27.07
CA LEU A 95 32.93 12.24 25.97
C LEU A 95 31.72 11.32 25.65
N LEU A 96 31.02 10.85 26.70
CA LEU A 96 29.82 10.04 26.53
C LEU A 96 28.66 10.89 25.97
N GLU A 97 28.53 12.14 26.43
CA GLU A 97 27.56 13.11 25.93
C GLU A 97 27.73 13.40 24.44
N VAL A 98 28.96 13.60 23.99
CA VAL A 98 29.28 13.77 22.56
C VAL A 98 28.94 12.48 21.80
N ALA A 99 29.30 11.31 22.32
CA ALA A 99 29.05 10.03 21.65
C ALA A 99 27.56 9.77 21.41
N TRP A 100 26.71 9.90 22.44
CA TRP A 100 25.26 9.68 22.27
C TRP A 100 24.55 10.79 21.50
N THR A 101 25.22 11.93 21.23
CA THR A 101 24.65 13.01 20.41
C THR A 101 25.01 12.79 18.94
N VAL A 102 26.28 12.47 18.66
CA VAL A 102 26.77 12.27 17.30
C VAL A 102 26.22 10.98 16.68
N VAL A 103 26.12 9.88 17.44
CA VAL A 103 25.64 8.59 16.91
C VAL A 103 24.20 8.69 16.36
N PRO A 104 23.21 9.23 17.09
CA PRO A 104 21.86 9.43 16.54
C PRO A 104 21.83 10.35 15.32
N ILE A 105 22.64 11.40 15.28
CA ILE A 105 22.72 12.29 14.10
C ILE A 105 23.16 11.50 12.86
N VAL A 106 24.20 10.67 12.98
CA VAL A 106 24.67 9.82 11.87
C VAL A 106 23.60 8.85 11.42
N ILE A 107 22.88 8.20 12.36
CA ILE A 107 21.76 7.30 12.04
C ILE A 107 20.67 8.05 11.25
N LEU A 108 20.28 9.24 11.69
CA LEU A 108 19.26 10.05 11.01
C LEU A 108 19.69 10.49 9.61
N VAL A 109 20.97 10.82 9.40
CA VAL A 109 21.49 11.16 8.06
C VAL A 109 21.36 9.97 7.11
N ILE A 110 21.72 8.75 7.54
CA ILE A 110 21.59 7.54 6.72
C ILE A 110 20.12 7.30 6.33
N ILE A 111 19.20 7.41 7.30
CA ILE A 111 17.76 7.28 7.07
C ILE A 111 17.27 8.32 6.05
N SER A 112 17.66 9.58 6.24
CA SER A 112 17.20 10.70 5.42
C SER A 112 17.63 10.57 3.96
N VAL A 113 18.88 10.15 3.71
CA VAL A 113 19.39 9.98 2.34
C VAL A 113 18.63 8.88 1.60
N THR A 114 18.38 7.74 2.24
CA THR A 114 17.61 6.65 1.62
C THR A 114 16.15 7.05 1.41
N SER A 115 15.54 7.73 2.38
CA SER A 115 14.16 8.20 2.30
C SER A 115 13.95 9.18 1.15
N LEU A 116 14.82 10.19 1.00
CA LEU A 116 14.67 11.19 -0.06
C LEU A 116 14.81 10.58 -1.46
N LYS A 117 15.71 9.60 -1.65
CA LYS A 117 15.84 8.89 -2.94
C LYS A 117 14.53 8.19 -3.33
N LEU A 118 13.91 7.51 -2.38
CA LEU A 118 12.62 6.85 -2.59
C LEU A 118 11.50 7.87 -2.83
N LEU A 119 11.48 8.98 -2.08
CA LEU A 119 10.50 10.05 -2.26
C LEU A 119 10.54 10.62 -3.69
N TYR A 120 11.72 10.93 -4.21
CA TYR A 120 11.85 11.42 -5.59
C TYR A 120 11.51 10.37 -6.64
N PHE A 121 11.72 9.08 -6.34
CA PHE A 121 11.35 8.00 -7.23
C PHE A 121 9.83 7.81 -7.32
N MET A 122 9.08 8.00 -6.23
CA MET A 122 7.62 7.79 -6.21
C MET A 122 6.79 8.97 -6.72
N ASP A 123 7.35 10.18 -6.80
CA ASP A 123 6.62 11.42 -7.07
C ASP A 123 5.84 11.36 -8.40
N LYS A 124 6.54 11.35 -9.54
CA LYS A 124 5.93 11.29 -10.87
C LYS A 124 6.82 10.61 -11.89
N THR A 125 6.21 10.01 -12.91
CA THR A 125 6.94 9.50 -14.07
C THR A 125 7.21 10.62 -15.07
N ASN A 126 8.40 10.63 -15.67
CA ASN A 126 8.74 11.62 -16.71
C ASN A 126 8.21 11.23 -18.09
N ASN A 127 8.01 9.94 -18.35
CA ASN A 127 7.63 9.41 -19.67
C ASN A 127 6.50 8.38 -19.50
N PRO A 128 5.26 8.81 -19.19
CA PRO A 128 4.14 7.88 -19.13
C PRO A 128 3.81 7.31 -20.50
N GLU A 129 3.54 6.01 -20.55
CA GLU A 129 3.09 5.30 -21.75
C GLU A 129 1.55 5.36 -21.89
N MET A 130 0.83 5.57 -20.78
CA MET A 130 -0.62 5.79 -20.76
C MET A 130 -1.04 6.54 -19.50
N THR A 131 -2.27 7.05 -19.50
CA THR A 131 -2.88 7.76 -18.37
C THR A 131 -4.17 7.08 -17.91
N LEU A 132 -4.30 6.89 -16.60
CA LEU A 132 -5.55 6.59 -15.93
C LEU A 132 -5.95 7.84 -15.13
N LYS A 133 -7.19 8.29 -15.27
CA LYS A 133 -7.76 9.31 -14.39
C LYS A 133 -8.77 8.67 -13.45
N VAL A 134 -8.64 8.98 -12.17
CA VAL A 134 -9.47 8.48 -11.07
C VAL A 134 -10.21 9.66 -10.47
N ILE A 135 -11.53 9.54 -10.35
CA ILE A 135 -12.40 10.55 -9.77
C ILE A 135 -13.11 9.93 -8.56
N GLY A 136 -12.99 10.57 -7.40
CA GLY A 136 -13.66 10.14 -6.17
C GLY A 136 -15.01 10.83 -5.97
N HIS A 137 -16.03 10.04 -5.70
CA HIS A 137 -17.40 10.47 -5.39
C HIS A 137 -17.89 9.83 -4.09
N GLN A 138 -18.91 10.39 -3.45
CA GLN A 138 -19.62 9.80 -2.31
C GLN A 138 -20.64 8.76 -2.82
N TRP A 139 -20.42 7.45 -2.69
CA TRP A 139 -19.25 6.72 -2.21
C TRP A 139 -18.88 5.63 -3.22
N TYR A 140 -18.23 6.04 -4.30
CA TYR A 140 -17.80 5.18 -5.40
C TYR A 140 -16.63 5.84 -6.15
N TRP A 141 -16.04 5.11 -7.10
CA TRP A 141 -14.95 5.61 -7.93
C TRP A 141 -15.37 5.66 -9.39
N GLN A 142 -15.01 6.72 -10.08
CA GLN A 142 -15.18 6.84 -11.54
C GLN A 142 -13.79 6.82 -12.19
N TYR A 143 -13.65 6.07 -13.27
CA TYR A 143 -12.38 5.86 -13.97
C TYR A 143 -12.48 6.29 -15.42
N GLU A 144 -11.53 7.12 -15.88
CA GLU A 144 -11.45 7.62 -17.24
C GLU A 144 -10.12 7.19 -17.89
N TYR A 145 -10.21 6.69 -19.12
CA TYR A 145 -9.07 6.24 -19.93
C TYR A 145 -8.87 7.19 -21.13
N PRO A 146 -8.29 8.40 -20.92
CA PRO A 146 -8.24 9.46 -21.92
C PRO A 146 -7.42 9.08 -23.16
N ASP A 147 -6.34 8.32 -22.99
CA ASP A 147 -5.44 7.93 -24.08
C ASP A 147 -5.97 6.72 -24.90
N ASP A 148 -6.93 5.97 -24.35
CA ASP A 148 -7.44 4.69 -24.88
C ASP A 148 -8.90 4.80 -25.35
N GLY A 149 -9.29 5.95 -25.89
CA GLY A 149 -10.61 6.20 -26.46
C GLY A 149 -11.54 7.04 -25.58
N GLY A 150 -11.07 7.52 -24.43
CA GLY A 150 -11.80 8.48 -23.58
C GLY A 150 -13.09 7.92 -22.98
N PHE A 151 -13.19 6.60 -22.83
CA PHE A 151 -14.33 5.99 -22.18
C PHE A 151 -14.22 6.16 -20.66
N THR A 152 -15.38 6.09 -20.00
CA THR A 152 -15.50 6.29 -18.56
C THR A 152 -16.50 5.31 -17.99
N PHE A 153 -16.25 4.81 -16.78
CA PHE A 153 -17.18 3.96 -16.06
C PHE A 153 -17.07 4.19 -14.55
N ASP A 154 -18.14 3.83 -13.86
CA ASP A 154 -18.23 3.89 -12.41
C ASP A 154 -17.99 2.51 -11.81
N SER A 155 -17.44 2.48 -10.61
CA SER A 155 -17.06 1.28 -9.87
C SER A 155 -17.65 1.36 -8.47
N PHE A 156 -18.64 0.51 -8.21
CA PHE A 156 -19.36 0.37 -6.95
C PHE A 156 -18.95 -0.90 -6.22
N MET A 157 -19.09 -0.88 -4.90
CA MET A 157 -18.90 -2.08 -4.09
C MET A 157 -20.04 -3.07 -4.33
N VAL A 158 -19.71 -4.34 -4.56
CA VAL A 158 -20.71 -5.40 -4.66
C VAL A 158 -21.34 -5.65 -3.28
N ALA A 159 -22.67 -5.75 -3.22
CA ALA A 159 -23.39 -5.99 -1.99
C ALA A 159 -23.17 -7.43 -1.46
N ASP A 160 -23.23 -7.61 -0.14
CA ASP A 160 -22.95 -8.90 0.51
C ASP A 160 -23.80 -10.07 -0.03
N ASN A 161 -25.03 -9.80 -0.49
CA ASN A 161 -25.95 -10.78 -1.06
C ASN A 161 -25.71 -11.09 -2.55
N GLU A 162 -24.84 -10.33 -3.22
CA GLU A 162 -24.49 -10.46 -4.64
C GLU A 162 -23.07 -11.00 -4.84
N LEU A 163 -22.31 -11.19 -3.76
CA LEU A 163 -20.97 -11.76 -3.82
C LEU A 163 -21.00 -13.22 -4.27
N GLU A 164 -20.12 -13.55 -5.21
CA GLU A 164 -19.88 -14.92 -5.65
C GLU A 164 -18.91 -15.65 -4.70
N ASP A 165 -18.93 -16.99 -4.74
CA ASP A 165 -18.03 -17.83 -3.94
C ASP A 165 -16.55 -17.48 -4.23
N GLY A 166 -15.83 -17.08 -3.17
CA GLY A 166 -14.41 -16.71 -3.24
C GLY A 166 -14.15 -15.21 -3.38
N GLN A 167 -15.18 -14.38 -3.58
CA GLN A 167 -15.02 -12.93 -3.60
C GLN A 167 -14.92 -12.36 -2.17
N PRO A 168 -13.94 -11.49 -1.89
CA PRO A 168 -13.80 -10.88 -0.57
C PRO A 168 -14.86 -9.80 -0.33
N ARG A 169 -15.51 -9.87 0.84
CA ARG A 169 -16.42 -8.82 1.33
C ARG A 169 -15.69 -7.47 1.43
N LEU A 170 -16.38 -6.38 1.11
CA LEU A 170 -15.89 -4.99 1.19
C LEU A 170 -14.70 -4.64 0.28
N LEU A 171 -14.23 -5.56 -0.55
CA LEU A 171 -13.11 -5.32 -1.47
C LEU A 171 -13.47 -5.60 -2.93
N THR A 172 -14.56 -6.33 -3.19
CA THR A 172 -15.04 -6.61 -4.53
C THR A 172 -15.86 -5.45 -5.07
N VAL A 173 -15.64 -5.14 -6.34
CA VAL A 173 -16.37 -4.12 -7.10
C VAL A 173 -17.06 -4.77 -8.29
N ASP A 174 -18.08 -4.11 -8.83
CA ASP A 174 -18.77 -4.51 -10.06
C ASP A 174 -17.89 -4.35 -11.29
N GLU A 175 -17.22 -3.20 -11.41
CA GLU A 175 -16.35 -2.85 -12.53
C GLU A 175 -14.91 -2.63 -12.04
N GLU A 176 -13.98 -3.45 -12.54
CA GLU A 176 -12.57 -3.41 -12.18
C GLU A 176 -11.78 -2.48 -13.10
N VAL A 177 -10.81 -1.75 -12.54
CA VAL A 177 -9.80 -1.04 -13.33
C VAL A 177 -8.88 -2.05 -13.98
N VAL A 178 -8.77 -2.05 -15.31
CA VAL A 178 -7.84 -2.94 -16.02
C VAL A 178 -6.62 -2.16 -16.46
N LEU A 179 -5.42 -2.66 -16.13
CA LEU A 179 -4.14 -2.02 -16.48
C LEU A 179 -3.16 -3.03 -17.10
N PRO A 180 -2.33 -2.64 -18.07
CA PRO A 180 -1.30 -3.51 -18.62
C PRO A 180 -0.09 -3.62 -17.69
N ILE A 181 0.46 -4.83 -17.58
CA ILE A 181 1.76 -5.04 -16.92
C ILE A 181 2.91 -4.43 -17.72
N ASN A 182 4.03 -4.17 -17.05
CA ASN A 182 5.27 -3.68 -17.66
C ASN A 182 5.07 -2.39 -18.49
N THR A 183 4.17 -1.54 -18.02
CA THR A 183 3.86 -0.24 -18.60
C THR A 183 3.95 0.85 -17.54
N ASP A 184 4.53 1.99 -17.90
CA ASP A 184 4.61 3.15 -17.02
C ASP A 184 3.31 3.96 -17.15
N ILE A 185 2.45 3.87 -16.15
CA ILE A 185 1.10 4.42 -16.16
C ILE A 185 1.09 5.65 -15.27
N ARG A 186 0.71 6.80 -15.82
CA ARG A 186 0.42 8.01 -15.04
C ARG A 186 -0.98 7.89 -14.46
N ILE A 187 -1.10 8.15 -13.16
CA ILE A 187 -2.38 8.18 -12.47
C ILE A 187 -2.67 9.63 -12.08
N LEU A 188 -3.74 10.18 -12.62
CA LEU A 188 -4.28 11.48 -12.23
C LEU A 188 -5.45 11.26 -11.30
N VAL A 189 -5.48 11.93 -10.15
CA VAL A 189 -6.55 11.76 -9.18
C VAL A 189 -7.19 13.09 -8.82
N ALA A 190 -8.52 13.14 -8.77
CA ALA A 190 -9.31 14.32 -8.41
C ALA A 190 -10.62 13.91 -7.72
N SER A 191 -11.31 14.84 -7.06
CA SER A 191 -12.65 14.56 -6.53
C SER A 191 -13.65 15.62 -6.98
N GLU A 192 -14.91 15.22 -7.11
CA GLU A 192 -16.04 16.12 -7.40
C GLU A 192 -16.80 16.59 -6.15
N ASP A 193 -16.57 16.00 -4.97
CA ASP A 193 -17.31 16.33 -3.76
C ASP A 193 -16.43 16.64 -2.54
N VAL A 194 -15.97 15.62 -1.82
CA VAL A 194 -15.18 15.71 -0.58
C VAL A 194 -13.79 15.13 -0.79
N ILE A 195 -12.95 15.16 0.24
CA ILE A 195 -11.64 14.54 0.13
C ILE A 195 -11.81 13.02 0.18
N HIS A 196 -11.16 12.31 -0.74
CA HIS A 196 -10.99 10.86 -0.72
C HIS A 196 -9.51 10.52 -0.83
N ASN A 197 -9.15 9.24 -0.73
CA ASN A 197 -7.78 8.80 -0.99
C ASN A 197 -7.77 7.47 -1.74
N TRP A 198 -7.12 7.44 -2.89
CA TRP A 198 -6.97 6.23 -3.69
C TRP A 198 -5.71 5.49 -3.23
N ALA A 199 -5.92 4.37 -2.54
CA ALA A 199 -4.84 3.59 -1.95
C ALA A 199 -4.90 2.13 -2.39
N VAL A 200 -3.81 1.67 -3.01
CA VAL A 200 -3.60 0.27 -3.40
C VAL A 200 -2.30 -0.21 -2.73
N PRO A 201 -2.38 -0.95 -1.61
CA PRO A 201 -1.21 -1.27 -0.78
C PRO A 201 -0.09 -2.01 -1.54
N SER A 202 -0.41 -3.02 -2.35
CA SER A 202 0.60 -3.72 -3.16
C SER A 202 1.33 -2.84 -4.17
N PHE A 203 0.75 -1.69 -4.53
CA PHE A 203 1.40 -0.72 -5.42
C PHE A 203 2.26 0.29 -4.68
N GLY A 204 2.13 0.40 -3.35
CA GLY A 204 2.76 1.45 -2.57
C GLY A 204 2.18 2.83 -2.87
N ILE A 205 0.95 2.89 -3.38
CA ILE A 205 0.27 4.14 -3.73
C ILE A 205 -0.76 4.44 -2.67
N LYS A 206 -0.71 5.67 -2.17
CA LYS A 206 -1.71 6.29 -1.31
C LYS A 206 -1.71 7.79 -1.64
N ILE A 207 -2.76 8.29 -2.28
CA ILE A 207 -2.80 9.66 -2.79
C ILE A 207 -4.18 10.28 -2.57
N ASP A 208 -4.22 11.50 -2.04
CA ASP A 208 -5.47 12.20 -1.77
C ASP A 208 -6.08 12.76 -3.06
N LEU A 209 -7.40 12.69 -3.14
CA LEU A 209 -8.23 13.29 -4.16
C LEU A 209 -8.89 14.50 -3.54
N LEU A 210 -8.52 15.68 -4.03
CA LEU A 210 -8.94 16.96 -3.47
C LEU A 210 -9.90 17.65 -4.45
N PRO A 211 -11.08 18.09 -4.00
CA PRO A 211 -11.94 18.92 -4.83
C PRO A 211 -11.22 20.17 -5.33
N GLY A 212 -11.30 20.42 -6.64
CA GLY A 212 -10.66 21.57 -7.28
C GLY A 212 -9.15 21.47 -7.51
N ARG A 213 -8.53 20.29 -7.30
CA ARG A 213 -7.12 20.02 -7.66
C ARG A 213 -6.97 18.64 -8.28
N ILE A 214 -5.99 18.51 -9.17
CA ILE A 214 -5.54 17.21 -9.69
C ILE A 214 -4.20 16.91 -9.04
N ASN A 215 -4.11 15.77 -8.37
CA ASN A 215 -2.83 15.21 -7.95
C ASN A 215 -2.38 14.15 -8.97
N GLU A 216 -1.08 13.88 -9.01
CA GLU A 216 -0.45 12.96 -9.95
C GLU A 216 0.44 11.98 -9.19
N THR A 217 0.44 10.73 -9.64
CA THR A 217 1.44 9.72 -9.28
C THR A 217 1.62 8.78 -10.47
N TRP A 218 2.38 7.70 -10.29
CA TRP A 218 2.61 6.72 -11.34
C TRP A 218 2.66 5.30 -10.79
N VAL A 219 2.38 4.33 -11.68
CA VAL A 219 2.49 2.91 -11.37
C VAL A 219 3.12 2.16 -12.54
N ARG A 220 3.95 1.16 -12.22
CA ARG A 220 4.38 0.11 -13.15
C ARG A 220 4.18 -1.23 -12.48
N ILE A 221 3.28 -2.04 -13.04
CA ILE A 221 2.89 -3.32 -12.45
C ILE A 221 3.77 -4.43 -13.04
N ASN A 222 4.46 -5.18 -12.18
CA ASN A 222 5.47 -6.15 -12.61
C ASN A 222 4.88 -7.53 -12.96
N ARG A 223 3.68 -7.87 -12.46
CA ARG A 223 3.04 -9.17 -12.68
C ARG A 223 1.54 -9.06 -12.91
N GLU A 224 0.98 -10.03 -13.62
CA GLU A 224 -0.46 -10.17 -13.79
C GLU A 224 -1.11 -10.58 -12.46
N GLY A 225 -2.34 -10.13 -12.23
CA GLY A 225 -3.06 -10.41 -11.00
C GLY A 225 -4.17 -9.40 -10.72
N VAL A 226 -4.83 -9.59 -9.58
CA VAL A 226 -5.87 -8.69 -9.07
C VAL A 226 -5.35 -8.04 -7.80
N TYR A 227 -5.39 -6.71 -7.72
CA TYR A 227 -4.87 -5.91 -6.62
C TYR A 227 -6.00 -5.13 -5.98
N ARG A 228 -6.13 -5.25 -4.67
CA ARG A 228 -7.24 -4.64 -3.92
C ARG A 228 -6.77 -3.48 -3.08
N GLY A 229 -7.62 -2.46 -3.00
CA GLY A 229 -7.42 -1.22 -2.27
C GLY A 229 -8.70 -0.73 -1.63
N GLN A 230 -8.60 0.33 -0.82
CA GLN A 230 -9.73 0.97 -0.17
C GLN A 230 -9.49 2.48 -0.05
N CYS A 231 -10.58 3.23 0.07
CA CYS A 231 -10.49 4.64 0.43
C CYS A 231 -9.77 4.80 1.77
N SER A 232 -8.78 5.69 1.81
CA SER A 232 -7.89 5.87 2.98
C SER A 232 -7.92 7.27 3.59
N GLU A 233 -8.97 8.06 3.28
CA GLU A 233 -9.26 9.39 3.83
C GLU A 233 -10.76 9.51 4.12
N LEU A 234 -11.11 10.01 5.30
CA LEU A 234 -12.49 9.98 5.80
C LEU A 234 -13.43 10.83 4.94
N CYS A 235 -14.34 10.18 4.20
CA CYS A 235 -15.22 10.84 3.21
C CYS A 235 -16.73 10.74 3.53
N GLY A 236 -17.10 10.37 4.76
CA GLY A 236 -18.48 10.37 5.24
C GLY A 236 -19.04 8.99 5.61
N ALA A 237 -20.37 8.84 5.55
CA ALA A 237 -21.09 7.70 6.11
C ALA A 237 -20.68 6.35 5.51
N GLN A 238 -20.38 6.29 4.21
CA GLN A 238 -19.95 5.06 3.55
C GLN A 238 -18.45 5.01 3.23
N HIS A 239 -17.62 5.72 3.99
CA HIS A 239 -16.16 5.73 3.80
C HIS A 239 -15.53 4.33 3.69
N GLY A 240 -16.01 3.37 4.49
CA GLY A 240 -15.51 1.98 4.48
C GLY A 240 -16.05 1.10 3.34
N PHE A 241 -16.89 1.62 2.44
CA PHE A 241 -17.66 0.84 1.46
C PHE A 241 -17.43 1.30 0.01
N MET A 242 -16.26 1.89 -0.27
CA MET A 242 -15.83 2.27 -1.63
C MET A 242 -14.45 1.68 -1.95
N PRO A 243 -14.36 0.36 -2.18
CA PRO A 243 -13.10 -0.30 -2.46
C PRO A 243 -12.59 -0.02 -3.86
N ILE A 244 -11.36 -0.44 -4.10
CA ILE A 244 -10.66 -0.33 -5.38
C ILE A 244 -10.23 -1.74 -5.77
N THR A 245 -10.53 -2.15 -6.99
CA THR A 245 -9.95 -3.38 -7.58
C THR A 245 -9.28 -3.05 -8.90
N VAL A 246 -8.01 -3.42 -9.01
CA VAL A 246 -7.21 -3.26 -10.22
C VAL A 246 -6.81 -4.64 -10.72
N ARG A 247 -7.20 -4.98 -11.95
CA ARG A 247 -6.78 -6.20 -12.64
C ARG A 247 -5.65 -5.88 -13.62
N ALA A 248 -4.45 -6.38 -13.32
CA ALA A 248 -3.32 -6.24 -14.22
C ALA A 248 -3.21 -7.44 -15.17
N VAL A 249 -3.09 -7.15 -16.46
CA VAL A 249 -3.13 -8.15 -17.53
C VAL A 249 -1.99 -7.95 -18.52
N SER A 250 -1.76 -8.93 -19.40
CA SER A 250 -0.83 -8.78 -20.52
C SER A 250 -1.20 -7.58 -21.41
N LYS A 251 -0.21 -7.00 -22.10
CA LYS A 251 -0.46 -5.90 -23.05
C LYS A 251 -1.43 -6.29 -24.18
N ASP A 252 -1.47 -7.56 -24.57
CA ASP A 252 -2.37 -8.04 -25.62
C ASP A 252 -3.80 -8.21 -25.10
N GLU A 253 -3.97 -8.75 -23.89
CA GLU A 253 -5.28 -8.81 -23.24
C GLU A 253 -5.83 -7.40 -22.97
N TYR A 254 -4.98 -6.47 -22.51
CA TYR A 254 -5.36 -5.08 -22.29
C TYR A 254 -5.93 -4.46 -23.57
N LYS A 255 -5.23 -4.59 -24.71
CA LYS A 255 -5.71 -4.07 -26.01
C LYS A 255 -7.05 -4.68 -26.42
N ASN A 256 -7.28 -5.96 -26.13
CA ASN A 256 -8.54 -6.62 -26.43
C ASN A 256 -9.66 -6.14 -25.50
N TRP A 257 -9.36 -5.92 -24.22
CA TRP A 257 -10.29 -5.35 -23.25
C TRP A 257 -10.68 -3.92 -23.62
N VAL A 258 -9.74 -3.04 -23.96
CA VAL A 258 -10.01 -1.66 -24.40
C VAL A 258 -11.00 -1.62 -25.56
N LYS A 259 -10.84 -2.49 -26.58
CA LYS A 259 -11.78 -2.57 -27.72
C LYS A 259 -13.20 -2.97 -27.32
N LYS A 260 -13.36 -3.74 -26.25
CA LYS A 260 -14.68 -4.12 -25.71
C LYS A 260 -15.25 -2.97 -24.87
N ALA A 261 -14.44 -2.45 -23.95
CA ALA A 261 -14.78 -1.33 -23.08
C ALA A 261 -15.24 -0.09 -23.88
N GLN A 262 -14.53 0.25 -24.97
CA GLN A 262 -14.93 1.34 -25.86
C GLN A 262 -16.32 1.16 -26.47
N LYS A 263 -16.80 -0.07 -26.68
CA LYS A 263 -18.15 -0.30 -27.22
C LYS A 263 -19.20 -0.28 -26.13
N GLU A 264 -18.87 -0.85 -24.99
CA GLU A 264 -19.74 -1.00 -23.83
C GLU A 264 -20.02 0.35 -23.18
N TYR A 265 -18.98 1.11 -22.83
CA TYR A 265 -19.12 2.36 -22.10
C TYR A 265 -19.35 3.58 -23.01
N ALA A 266 -19.05 3.52 -24.31
CA ALA A 266 -19.44 4.59 -25.23
C ALA A 266 -20.94 4.61 -25.53
N ALA A 267 -21.63 3.48 -25.39
CA ALA A 267 -23.09 3.43 -25.52
C ALA A 267 -23.78 4.14 -24.34
N VAL A 268 -23.20 4.02 -23.14
CA VAL A 268 -23.70 4.65 -21.91
C VAL A 268 -23.55 6.17 -21.97
N SER A 269 -22.39 6.69 -22.38
CA SER A 269 -22.18 8.14 -22.46
C SER A 269 -23.08 8.84 -23.49
N GLN A 270 -23.44 8.18 -24.59
CA GLN A 270 -24.43 8.71 -25.54
C GLN A 270 -25.84 8.71 -24.95
N GLN A 271 -26.20 7.66 -24.20
CA GLN A 271 -27.50 7.54 -23.58
C GLN A 271 -27.69 8.55 -22.45
N ASP A 272 -26.67 8.78 -21.62
CA ASP A 272 -26.67 9.79 -20.57
C ASP A 272 -26.66 11.21 -21.14
N ALA A 273 -25.91 11.46 -22.23
CA ALA A 273 -25.94 12.74 -22.93
C ALA A 273 -27.32 13.02 -23.58
N LEU A 274 -27.99 11.98 -24.09
CA LEU A 274 -29.36 12.06 -24.58
C LEU A 274 -30.35 12.35 -23.46
N VAL A 275 -30.24 11.65 -22.32
CA VAL A 275 -31.12 11.86 -21.15
C VAL A 275 -30.91 13.25 -20.56
N ALA A 276 -29.67 13.72 -20.42
CA ALA A 276 -29.36 15.07 -19.95
C ALA A 276 -29.90 16.16 -20.90
N ASN A 277 -29.82 15.96 -22.21
CA ASN A 277 -30.42 16.87 -23.19
C ASN A 277 -31.95 16.88 -23.13
N VAL A 278 -32.58 15.72 -22.93
CA VAL A 278 -34.03 15.62 -22.78
C VAL A 278 -34.50 16.30 -21.49
N GLN A 279 -33.78 16.12 -20.39
CA GLN A 279 -34.10 16.78 -19.11
C GLN A 279 -34.00 18.30 -19.23
N ASN A 280 -32.94 18.81 -19.86
CA ASN A 280 -32.78 20.25 -20.13
C ASN A 280 -33.86 20.83 -21.06
N LEU A 281 -34.48 20.01 -21.91
CA LEU A 281 -35.61 20.41 -22.77
C LEU A 281 -36.96 20.36 -22.05
N LEU A 282 -37.09 19.55 -21.00
CA LEU A 282 -38.29 19.47 -20.17
C LEU A 282 -38.32 20.56 -19.08
N ASP A 283 -37.15 21.10 -18.72
CA ASP A 283 -36.98 22.16 -17.74
C ASP A 283 -37.05 23.59 -18.35
N GLN A 284 -37.37 23.72 -19.66
CA GLN A 284 -37.66 24.96 -20.39
C GLN A 284 -39.15 25.11 -20.69
#